data_AF-A0A379TDN4-F1
#
_entry.id   AF-A0A379TDN4-F1
#
_cell.length_a   1.000
_cell.length_b   1.000
_cell.length_c   1.000
_cell.angle_alpha   90.00
_cell.angle_beta   90.00
_cell.angle_gamma   90.00
#
_symmetry.space_group_name_H-M   'P 1'
#
loop_
_entity.id
_entity.type
_entity.pdbx_description
1 polymer ?
#
loop_
_entity_poly.entity_id
_entity_poly.type
_entity_poly.pdbx_seq_one_letter_code
_entity_poly.pdbx_strand_id
1 'polypeptide(L)'
;MWKKHLAKAPAKDESKAPETAPAAQPALGARGEKRVPMTRLRKRVAERLLEAKNSTAMLTTFNEVNMKPIMDLRKQYGEVFEKRHGIRLGFMSFYVKAVVEALKRYPEVNASIDGDDVVYHNYFDVSMAVSTPRGLVTPVLRDVDTLGMADIEKKIKELAVKGRDGKLTVEDLTGGNFTITNGGVFGSLMSTPIINPPQSAILGMHAIKDRPMAIDGKVEILPMMYFGAFLRSSPDRWSRIRGLPGHYQRAAGRSDPSAAGRVVNKSITCPVGLIRRRGVAIRRCIIAVWRRKRLIRPTGLR
;
A
#
# COMPACT_ATOMS: atom_id res chain seq x y z
N MET A 1 47.69 -21.27 -76.24
CA MET A 1 47.32 -19.89 -76.62
C MET A 1 46.03 -19.55 -75.91
N TRP A 2 46.06 -18.73 -74.88
CA TRP A 2 46.09 -17.26 -74.97
C TRP A 2 44.65 -16.73 -74.77
N LYS A 3 44.30 -16.38 -73.53
CA LYS A 3 44.34 -14.99 -73.03
C LYS A 3 43.23 -14.15 -73.67
N LYS A 4 42.22 -13.79 -72.87
CA LYS A 4 42.00 -12.42 -72.30
C LYS A 4 40.64 -12.00 -72.87
N HIS A 5 39.71 -11.37 -72.18
CA HIS A 5 39.73 -10.29 -71.20
C HIS A 5 38.43 -10.47 -70.39
N LEU A 6 38.36 -10.24 -69.08
CA LEU A 6 38.07 -8.93 -68.48
C LEU A 6 38.19 -9.16 -66.95
N ALA A 7 39.25 -8.70 -66.33
CA ALA A 7 39.35 -7.39 -65.69
C ALA A 7 38.78 -7.38 -64.26
N LYS A 8 39.74 -7.44 -63.33
CA LYS A 8 39.69 -7.32 -61.88
C LYS A 8 39.24 -5.91 -61.44
N ALA A 9 38.31 -5.80 -60.51
CA ALA A 9 38.06 -4.64 -59.65
C ALA A 9 37.33 -5.10 -58.35
N PRO A 10 37.48 -4.41 -57.21
CA PRO A 10 38.18 -4.97 -56.06
C PRO A 10 37.29 -5.48 -54.92
N ALA A 11 37.92 -6.30 -54.07
CA ALA A 11 37.43 -6.80 -52.80
C ALA A 11 37.02 -5.66 -51.87
N LYS A 12 35.82 -5.78 -51.30
CA LYS A 12 35.29 -4.91 -50.26
C LYS A 12 35.70 -5.51 -48.91
N ASP A 13 36.53 -4.78 -48.18
CA ASP A 13 36.99 -5.09 -46.83
C ASP A 13 35.83 -5.52 -45.91
N GLU A 14 35.92 -6.73 -45.37
CA GLU A 14 35.13 -7.18 -44.23
C GLU A 14 35.69 -6.48 -42.97
N SER A 15 35.06 -5.37 -42.60
CA SER A 15 35.30 -4.73 -41.32
C SER A 15 34.76 -5.61 -40.18
N LYS A 16 35.67 -6.27 -39.49
CA LYS A 16 35.45 -7.05 -38.27
C LYS A 16 34.91 -6.14 -37.17
N ALA A 17 33.65 -6.33 -36.79
CA ALA A 17 33.04 -5.64 -35.66
C ALA A 17 33.74 -6.04 -34.34
N PRO A 18 34.02 -5.09 -33.42
CA PRO A 18 34.64 -5.42 -32.15
C PRO A 18 33.68 -6.19 -31.23
N GLU A 19 34.12 -7.36 -30.83
CA GLU A 19 33.49 -8.24 -29.83
C GLU A 19 33.41 -7.50 -28.48
N THR A 20 32.21 -7.37 -27.93
CA THR A 20 31.96 -6.63 -26.70
C THR A 20 32.38 -7.48 -25.50
N ALA A 21 33.50 -7.14 -24.87
CA ALA A 21 34.00 -7.83 -23.69
C ALA A 21 32.99 -7.77 -22.51
N PRO A 22 32.85 -8.83 -21.69
CA PRO A 22 31.97 -8.82 -20.52
C PRO A 22 32.41 -7.78 -19.49
N ALA A 23 31.46 -6.98 -18.99
CA ALA A 23 31.72 -6.00 -17.94
C ALA A 23 32.23 -6.68 -16.66
N ALA A 24 33.48 -6.42 -16.29
CA ALA A 24 34.08 -6.89 -15.06
C ALA A 24 33.33 -6.35 -13.84
N GLN A 25 32.92 -7.23 -12.93
CA GLN A 25 32.37 -6.84 -11.63
C GLN A 25 33.50 -6.25 -10.77
N PRO A 26 33.35 -5.05 -10.20
CA PRO A 26 34.41 -4.45 -9.41
C PRO A 26 34.60 -5.21 -8.10
N ALA A 27 35.86 -5.56 -7.81
CA ALA A 27 36.26 -6.18 -6.55
C ALA A 27 35.93 -5.26 -5.36
N LEU A 28 35.12 -5.78 -4.43
CA LEU A 28 34.76 -5.14 -3.15
C LEU A 28 35.99 -5.14 -2.21
N GLY A 29 36.98 -4.29 -2.48
CA GLY A 29 38.21 -4.23 -1.68
C GLY A 29 38.95 -2.89 -1.66
N ALA A 30 38.75 -2.03 -2.66
CA ALA A 30 39.31 -0.67 -2.65
C ALA A 30 38.23 0.33 -2.17
N ARG A 31 38.58 1.29 -1.31
CA ARG A 31 37.73 2.47 -1.00
C ARG A 31 37.62 3.36 -2.26
N GLY A 32 36.96 2.87 -3.30
CA GLY A 32 36.69 3.58 -4.54
C GLY A 32 35.23 3.99 -4.62
N GLU A 33 34.96 5.28 -4.75
CA GLU A 33 33.61 5.78 -5.02
C GLU A 33 33.30 5.64 -6.52
N LYS A 34 32.35 4.77 -6.87
CA LYS A 34 31.81 4.69 -8.24
C LYS A 34 30.61 5.63 -8.39
N ARG A 35 30.82 6.79 -9.02
CA ARG A 35 29.73 7.72 -9.35
C ARG A 35 29.05 7.29 -10.65
N VAL A 36 27.76 6.96 -10.57
CA VAL A 36 26.93 6.63 -11.72
C VAL A 36 25.88 7.74 -11.92
N PRO A 37 25.83 8.42 -13.08
CA PRO A 37 24.84 9.45 -13.31
C PRO A 37 23.43 8.85 -13.33
N MET A 38 22.47 9.52 -12.67
CA MET A 38 21.07 9.08 -12.69
C MET A 38 20.45 9.29 -14.07
N THR A 39 19.70 8.30 -14.54
CA THR A 39 18.85 8.43 -15.73
C THR A 39 17.73 9.44 -15.49
N ARG A 40 17.21 10.07 -16.57
CA ARG A 40 16.13 11.06 -16.48
C ARG A 40 14.89 10.51 -15.74
N LEU A 41 14.51 9.27 -16.05
CA LEU A 41 13.39 8.60 -15.40
C LEU A 41 13.62 8.45 -13.89
N ARG A 42 14.82 8.01 -13.48
CA ARG A 42 15.15 7.81 -12.06
C ARG A 42 15.17 9.12 -11.27
N LYS A 43 15.65 10.21 -11.88
CA LYS A 43 15.60 11.57 -11.29
C LYS A 43 14.15 12.02 -11.06
N ARG A 44 13.29 11.89 -12.07
CA ARG A 44 11.87 12.26 -11.97
C ARG A 44 11.12 11.47 -10.90
N VAL A 45 11.37 10.17 -10.79
CA VAL A 45 10.76 9.34 -9.73
C VAL A 45 11.22 9.80 -8.35
N ALA A 46 12.51 10.13 -8.17
CA ALA A 46 13.01 10.63 -6.90
C ALA A 46 12.40 11.98 -6.50
N GLU A 47 12.27 12.91 -7.46
CA GLU A 47 11.58 14.20 -7.25
C GLU A 47 10.14 13.98 -6.79
N ARG A 48 9.39 13.11 -7.47
CA ARG A 48 7.99 12.79 -7.13
C ARG A 48 7.83 12.13 -5.76
N LEU A 49 8.71 11.21 -5.39
CA LEU A 49 8.66 10.56 -4.08
C LEU A 49 8.95 11.55 -2.94
N LEU A 50 9.86 12.50 -3.15
CA LEU A 50 10.16 13.55 -2.17
C LEU A 50 8.96 14.51 -2.03
N GLU A 51 8.35 14.90 -3.15
CA GLU A 51 7.13 15.71 -3.19
C GLU A 51 5.99 15.03 -2.43
N ALA A 52 5.74 13.74 -2.66
CA ALA A 52 4.73 12.96 -1.95
C ALA A 52 4.95 12.94 -0.43
N LYS A 53 6.19 12.80 0.03
CA LYS A 53 6.53 12.80 1.45
C LYS A 53 6.31 14.16 2.12
N ASN A 54 6.64 15.25 1.42
CA ASN A 54 6.54 16.59 1.98
C ASN A 54 5.11 17.15 1.92
N SER A 55 4.35 16.80 0.88
CA SER A 55 2.97 17.25 0.67
C SER A 55 1.94 16.52 1.54
N THR A 56 2.26 15.33 2.04
CA THR A 56 1.31 14.50 2.79
C THR A 56 1.77 14.23 4.21
N ALA A 57 0.88 14.44 5.17
CA ALA A 57 1.08 14.00 6.55
C ALA A 57 0.88 12.47 6.60
N MET A 58 2.02 11.79 6.67
CA MET A 58 2.15 10.36 6.51
C MET A 58 1.92 9.61 7.83
N LEU A 59 0.86 8.80 7.93
CA LEU A 59 0.61 7.91 9.07
C LEU A 59 0.45 6.46 8.61
N THR A 60 1.25 5.57 9.20
CA THR A 60 1.21 4.13 8.90
C THR A 60 0.64 3.39 10.09
N THR A 61 -0.33 2.52 9.82
CA THR A 61 -0.87 1.58 10.81
C THR A 61 -0.60 0.16 10.34
N PHE A 62 -0.31 -0.72 11.29
CA PHE A 62 -0.04 -2.11 11.02
C PHE A 62 -1.04 -2.98 11.76
N ASN A 63 -1.67 -3.90 11.04
CA ASN A 63 -2.57 -4.89 11.60
C ASN A 63 -2.16 -6.28 11.15
N GLU A 64 -2.50 -7.27 11.95
CA GLU A 64 -2.29 -8.68 11.65
C GLU A 64 -3.60 -9.31 11.22
N VAL A 65 -3.55 -10.15 10.18
CA VAL A 65 -4.73 -10.88 9.67
C VAL A 65 -4.42 -12.36 9.51
N ASN A 66 -5.37 -13.18 9.98
CA ASN A 66 -5.35 -14.63 9.83
C ASN A 66 -5.77 -15.03 8.42
N MET A 67 -4.88 -15.71 7.70
CA MET A 67 -5.08 -16.13 6.32
C MET A 67 -5.64 -17.55 6.18
N LYS A 68 -5.79 -18.30 7.28
CA LYS A 68 -6.24 -19.70 7.26
C LYS A 68 -7.56 -19.89 6.50
N PRO A 69 -8.63 -19.09 6.74
CA PRO A 69 -9.90 -19.28 6.03
C PRO A 69 -9.79 -19.09 4.51
N ILE A 70 -8.97 -18.13 4.08
CA ILE A 70 -8.77 -17.85 2.64
C ILE A 70 -7.95 -18.98 2.00
N MET A 71 -6.96 -19.52 2.71
CA MET A 71 -6.18 -20.66 2.25
C MET A 71 -7.04 -21.93 2.11
N ASP A 72 -7.95 -22.16 3.06
CA ASP A 72 -8.85 -23.32 3.03
C ASP A 72 -9.86 -23.21 1.87
N LEU A 73 -10.45 -22.04 1.66
CA LEU A 73 -11.31 -21.77 0.49
C LEU A 73 -10.56 -22.01 -0.83
N ARG A 74 -9.30 -21.57 -0.91
CA ARG A 74 -8.48 -21.76 -2.11
C ARG A 74 -8.17 -23.24 -2.36
N LYS A 75 -7.96 -24.04 -1.31
CA LYS A 75 -7.76 -25.50 -1.44
C LYS A 75 -9.04 -26.19 -1.93
N GLN A 76 -10.20 -25.80 -1.40
CA GLN A 76 -11.48 -26.41 -1.74
C GLN A 76 -11.95 -26.08 -3.16
N TYR A 77 -11.86 -24.81 -3.57
CA TYR A 77 -12.43 -24.32 -4.82
C TYR A 77 -11.41 -24.05 -5.93
N GLY A 78 -10.11 -24.14 -5.64
CA GLY A 78 -9.05 -23.78 -6.58
C GLY A 78 -9.12 -24.55 -7.91
N GLU A 79 -9.25 -25.87 -7.86
CA GLU A 79 -9.29 -26.71 -9.06
C GLU A 79 -10.58 -26.50 -9.86
N VAL A 80 -11.72 -26.35 -9.17
CA VAL A 80 -13.01 -26.11 -9.82
C VAL A 80 -13.02 -24.76 -10.52
N PHE A 81 -12.43 -23.75 -9.88
CA PHE A 81 -12.31 -22.40 -10.44
C PHE A 81 -11.40 -22.39 -11.68
N GLU A 82 -10.26 -23.08 -11.62
CA GLU A 82 -9.33 -23.18 -12.74
C GLU A 82 -9.95 -23.91 -13.92
N LYS A 83 -10.70 -25.00 -13.69
CA LYS A 83 -11.45 -25.71 -14.73
C LYS A 83 -12.53 -24.87 -15.40
N ARG A 84 -13.24 -24.02 -14.63
CA ARG A 84 -14.35 -23.20 -15.15
C ARG A 84 -13.88 -21.93 -15.87
N HIS A 85 -12.83 -21.29 -15.37
CA HIS A 85 -12.43 -19.95 -15.82
C HIS A 85 -11.07 -19.92 -16.52
N GLY A 86 -10.33 -21.04 -16.55
CA GLY A 86 -9.01 -21.15 -17.17
C GLY A 86 -7.90 -20.39 -16.43
N ILE A 87 -8.16 -19.96 -15.18
CA ILE A 87 -7.27 -19.11 -14.39
C ILE A 87 -7.21 -19.62 -12.97
N ARG A 88 -6.00 -19.60 -12.41
CA ARG A 88 -5.74 -19.98 -11.02
C ARG A 88 -6.30 -18.93 -10.06
N LEU A 89 -6.99 -19.39 -9.03
CA LEU A 89 -7.49 -18.52 -7.96
C LEU A 89 -6.32 -17.92 -7.14
N GLY A 90 -6.15 -16.60 -7.26
CA GLY A 90 -5.15 -15.81 -6.54
C GLY A 90 -5.67 -15.28 -5.21
N PHE A 91 -4.77 -14.74 -4.39
CA PHE A 91 -5.14 -14.01 -3.17
C PHE A 91 -5.59 -12.56 -3.47
N MET A 92 -5.18 -12.02 -4.63
CA MET A 92 -5.40 -10.63 -4.99
C MET A 92 -6.87 -10.29 -5.17
N SER A 93 -7.66 -11.15 -5.83
CA SER A 93 -9.10 -10.95 -5.99
C SER A 93 -9.85 -10.78 -4.67
N PHE A 94 -9.49 -11.56 -3.64
CA PHE A 94 -10.07 -11.43 -2.30
C PHE A 94 -9.77 -10.07 -1.68
N TYR A 95 -8.52 -9.61 -1.76
CA TYR A 95 -8.14 -8.32 -1.20
C TYR A 95 -8.76 -7.15 -1.95
N VAL A 96 -8.76 -7.21 -3.27
CA VAL A 96 -9.35 -6.18 -4.12
C VAL A 96 -10.85 -6.04 -3.79
N LYS A 97 -11.59 -7.14 -3.69
CA LYS A 97 -13.00 -7.09 -3.28
C LYS A 97 -13.20 -6.61 -1.83
N ALA A 98 -12.35 -7.04 -0.90
CA ALA A 98 -12.41 -6.57 0.48
C ALA A 98 -12.15 -5.06 0.58
N VAL A 99 -11.20 -4.54 -0.21
CA VAL A 99 -10.89 -3.10 -0.30
C VAL A 99 -12.07 -2.35 -0.89
N VAL A 100 -12.68 -2.82 -1.98
CA VAL A 100 -13.86 -2.17 -2.57
C VAL A 100 -15.01 -2.07 -1.55
N GLU A 101 -15.29 -3.14 -0.81
CA GLU A 101 -16.30 -3.11 0.26
C GLU A 101 -15.94 -2.16 1.42
N ALA A 102 -14.65 -2.05 1.74
CA ALA A 102 -14.19 -1.07 2.73
C ALA A 102 -14.31 0.38 2.22
N LEU A 103 -13.99 0.63 0.94
CA LEU A 103 -14.08 1.96 0.32
C LEU A 103 -15.53 2.44 0.23
N LYS A 104 -16.49 1.54 -0.06
CA LYS A 104 -17.93 1.86 -0.03
C LYS A 104 -18.40 2.32 1.36
N ARG A 105 -17.86 1.72 2.44
CA ARG A 105 -18.20 2.09 3.83
C ARG A 105 -17.49 3.35 4.30
N TYR A 106 -16.29 3.62 3.76
CA TYR A 106 -15.44 4.74 4.15
C TYR A 106 -15.05 5.58 2.92
N PRO A 107 -15.97 6.39 2.37
CA PRO A 107 -15.73 7.17 1.14
C PRO A 107 -14.61 8.21 1.30
N GLU A 108 -14.33 8.66 2.52
CA GLU A 108 -13.19 9.53 2.85
C GLU A 108 -11.83 8.95 2.40
N VAL A 109 -11.70 7.62 2.32
CA VAL A 109 -10.45 6.97 1.87
C VAL A 109 -10.33 7.00 0.34
N ASN A 110 -11.47 7.08 -0.37
CA ASN A 110 -11.53 7.14 -1.84
C ASN A 110 -11.43 8.57 -2.38
N ALA A 111 -11.43 9.58 -1.51
CA ALA A 111 -11.32 10.97 -1.91
C ALA A 111 -9.87 11.33 -2.29
N SER A 112 -9.69 12.28 -3.21
CA SER A 112 -8.41 12.99 -3.40
C SER A 112 -8.54 14.41 -2.87
N ILE A 113 -7.39 15.05 -2.66
CA ILE A 113 -7.33 16.48 -2.35
C ILE A 113 -6.67 17.14 -3.53
N ASP A 114 -7.37 18.08 -4.15
CA ASP A 114 -6.88 18.90 -5.24
C ASP A 114 -6.82 20.36 -4.77
N GLY A 115 -5.61 20.85 -4.48
CA GLY A 115 -5.40 22.15 -3.85
C GLY A 115 -6.14 22.26 -2.51
N ASP A 116 -7.16 23.12 -2.48
CA ASP A 116 -7.98 23.41 -1.31
C ASP A 116 -9.28 22.58 -1.25
N ASP A 117 -9.63 21.86 -2.33
CA ASP A 117 -10.87 21.09 -2.44
C ASP A 117 -10.65 19.59 -2.21
N VAL A 118 -11.63 18.95 -1.57
CA VAL A 118 -11.68 17.48 -1.41
C VAL A 118 -12.61 16.90 -2.48
N VAL A 119 -12.04 16.13 -3.41
CA VAL A 119 -12.78 15.50 -4.50
C VAL A 119 -13.16 14.08 -4.10
N TYR A 120 -14.45 13.83 -3.95
CA TYR A 120 -14.98 12.48 -3.71
C TYR A 120 -15.25 11.78 -5.04
N HIS A 121 -14.68 10.60 -5.23
CA HIS A 121 -14.91 9.78 -6.41
C HIS A 121 -16.00 8.73 -6.16
N ASN A 122 -16.95 8.63 -7.09
CA ASN A 122 -18.03 7.64 -7.07
C ASN A 122 -17.71 6.37 -7.88
N TYR A 123 -16.45 6.20 -8.28
CA TYR A 123 -15.95 5.02 -8.97
C TYR A 123 -14.82 4.37 -8.15
N PHE A 124 -14.57 3.09 -8.41
CA PHE A 124 -13.62 2.27 -7.65
C PHE A 124 -12.52 1.75 -8.56
N ASP A 125 -11.54 2.63 -8.82
CA ASP A 125 -10.36 2.31 -9.61
C ASP A 125 -9.18 1.99 -8.66
N VAL A 126 -8.70 0.75 -8.72
CA VAL A 126 -7.65 0.23 -7.83
C VAL A 126 -6.36 0.07 -8.61
N SER A 127 -5.34 0.85 -8.26
CA SER A 127 -3.98 0.68 -8.76
C SER A 127 -3.31 -0.52 -8.09
N MET A 128 -2.63 -1.34 -8.87
CA MET A 128 -1.90 -2.50 -8.36
C MET A 128 -0.44 -2.44 -8.79
N ALA A 129 0.47 -2.51 -7.83
CA ALA A 129 1.90 -2.48 -8.12
C ALA A 129 2.38 -3.82 -8.72
N VAL A 130 2.96 -3.75 -9.92
CA VAL A 130 3.55 -4.89 -10.64
C VAL A 130 5.05 -4.65 -10.83
N SER A 131 5.86 -5.63 -10.45
CA SER A 131 7.30 -5.59 -10.67
C SER A 131 7.63 -5.99 -12.11
N THR A 132 8.34 -5.13 -12.83
CA THR A 132 8.81 -5.37 -14.20
C THR A 132 10.34 -5.26 -14.25
N PRO A 133 11.01 -5.79 -15.30
CA PRO A 133 12.46 -5.66 -15.44
C PRO A 133 12.94 -4.20 -15.51
N ARG A 134 12.08 -3.27 -15.94
CA ARG A 134 12.36 -1.83 -16.02
C ARG A 134 12.11 -1.09 -14.70
N GLY A 135 11.49 -1.74 -13.72
CA GLY A 135 11.16 -1.16 -12.42
C GLY A 135 9.75 -1.48 -11.95
N LEU A 136 9.31 -0.80 -10.90
CA LEU A 136 7.96 -0.90 -10.37
C LEU A 136 7.02 0.01 -11.18
N VAL A 137 5.94 -0.56 -11.69
CA VAL A 137 4.86 0.17 -12.37
C VAL A 137 3.54 -0.12 -11.67
N THR A 138 2.61 0.82 -11.72
CA THR A 138 1.33 0.75 -11.01
C THR A 138 0.16 0.88 -11.98
N PRO A 139 -0.15 -0.16 -12.77
CA PRO A 139 -1.35 -0.16 -13.61
C PRO A 139 -2.64 -0.10 -12.78
N VAL A 140 -3.70 0.41 -13.40
CA VAL A 140 -5.02 0.65 -12.79
C VAL A 140 -6.02 -0.41 -13.25
N LEU A 141 -6.69 -1.04 -12.29
CA LEU A 141 -7.89 -1.84 -12.54
C LEU A 141 -9.10 -0.92 -12.43
N ARG A 142 -9.84 -0.76 -13.53
CA ARG A 142 -11.03 0.09 -13.61
C ARG A 142 -12.32 -0.63 -13.24
N ASP A 143 -13.24 0.10 -12.62
CA ASP A 143 -14.62 -0.31 -12.30
C ASP A 143 -14.70 -1.65 -11.55
N VAL A 144 -13.89 -1.78 -10.51
CA VAL A 144 -13.66 -3.08 -9.84
C VAL A 144 -14.86 -3.55 -9.00
N ASP A 145 -15.80 -2.67 -8.73
CA ASP A 145 -17.07 -2.97 -8.09
C ASP A 145 -17.95 -3.87 -8.96
N THR A 146 -18.00 -3.63 -10.27
CA THR A 146 -18.83 -4.39 -11.23
C THR A 146 -18.25 -5.76 -11.59
N LEU A 147 -16.94 -5.96 -11.42
CA LEU A 147 -16.25 -7.16 -11.89
C LEU A 147 -16.44 -8.37 -10.98
N GLY A 148 -16.53 -9.57 -11.56
CA GLY A 148 -16.44 -10.81 -10.78
C GLY A 148 -15.01 -11.10 -10.31
N MET A 149 -14.84 -12.02 -9.35
CA MET A 149 -13.49 -12.44 -8.91
C MET A 149 -12.65 -13.01 -10.07
N ALA A 150 -13.28 -13.75 -10.98
CA ALA A 150 -12.62 -14.29 -12.18
C ALA A 150 -12.13 -13.20 -13.13
N ASP A 151 -12.92 -12.14 -13.33
CA ASP A 151 -12.56 -11.05 -14.23
C ASP A 151 -11.46 -10.17 -13.64
N ILE A 152 -11.45 -10.01 -12.31
CA ILE A 152 -10.35 -9.34 -11.61
C ILE A 152 -9.04 -10.09 -11.84
N GLU A 153 -9.00 -11.41 -11.63
CA GLU A 153 -7.77 -12.19 -11.87
C GLU A 153 -7.35 -12.21 -13.35
N LYS A 154 -8.31 -12.22 -14.29
CA LYS A 154 -8.05 -12.05 -15.74
C LYS A 154 -7.32 -10.75 -16.01
N LYS A 155 -7.92 -9.62 -15.61
CA LYS A 155 -7.33 -8.29 -15.84
C LYS A 155 -5.98 -8.13 -15.15
N ILE A 156 -5.82 -8.66 -13.93
CA ILE A 156 -4.54 -8.67 -13.21
C ILE A 156 -3.47 -9.40 -14.03
N LYS A 157 -3.79 -10.58 -14.57
CA LYS A 157 -2.86 -11.36 -15.39
C LYS A 157 -2.51 -10.62 -16.68
N GLU A 158 -3.48 -10.02 -17.36
CA GLU A 158 -3.27 -9.23 -18.57
C GLU A 158 -2.36 -8.02 -18.32
N LEU A 159 -2.62 -7.25 -17.26
CA LEU A 159 -1.80 -6.11 -16.87
C LEU A 159 -0.39 -6.53 -16.45
N ALA A 160 -0.26 -7.69 -15.79
CA ALA A 160 1.04 -8.23 -15.43
C ALA A 160 1.87 -8.64 -16.66
N VAL A 161 1.24 -9.25 -17.66
CA VAL A 161 1.89 -9.60 -18.94
C VAL A 161 2.27 -8.34 -19.71
N LYS A 162 1.36 -7.38 -19.86
CA LYS A 162 1.66 -6.07 -20.49
C LYS A 162 2.80 -5.33 -19.79
N GLY A 163 2.85 -5.38 -18.46
CA GLY A 163 3.92 -4.78 -17.67
C GLY A 163 5.27 -5.45 -17.94
N ARG A 164 5.31 -6.80 -17.98
CA ARG A 164 6.53 -7.55 -18.30
C ARG A 164 7.02 -7.26 -19.71
N ASP A 165 6.11 -7.16 -20.68
CA ASP A 165 6.42 -6.88 -22.09
C ASP A 165 6.73 -5.39 -22.33
N GLY A 166 6.49 -4.53 -21.35
CA GLY A 166 6.69 -3.08 -21.47
C GLY A 166 5.71 -2.39 -22.43
N LYS A 167 4.54 -2.98 -22.66
CA LYS A 167 3.48 -2.49 -23.57
C LYS A 167 2.35 -1.75 -22.83
N LEU A 168 2.58 -1.34 -21.58
CA LEU A 168 1.61 -0.55 -20.82
C LEU A 168 1.45 0.82 -21.46
N THR A 169 0.20 1.23 -21.68
CA THR A 169 -0.13 2.57 -22.16
C THR A 169 -0.18 3.55 -20.99
N VAL A 170 -0.18 4.86 -21.29
CA VAL A 170 -0.32 5.90 -20.27
C VAL A 170 -1.71 5.85 -19.62
N GLU A 171 -2.72 5.44 -20.38
CA GLU A 171 -4.09 5.25 -19.90
C GLU A 171 -4.19 4.13 -18.85
N ASP A 172 -3.38 3.07 -18.99
CA ASP A 172 -3.32 1.98 -18.00
C ASP A 172 -2.69 2.46 -16.67
N LEU A 173 -1.93 3.55 -16.67
CA LEU A 173 -1.20 4.07 -15.50
C LEU A 173 -1.91 5.22 -14.79
N THR A 174 -2.94 5.80 -15.41
CA THR A 174 -3.57 7.06 -14.97
C THR A 174 -4.97 6.83 -14.41
N GLY A 175 -5.32 7.54 -13.34
CA GLY A 175 -6.70 7.61 -12.82
C GLY A 175 -7.06 6.62 -11.72
N GLY A 176 -6.07 6.00 -11.06
CA GLY A 176 -6.36 5.15 -9.89
C GLY A 176 -6.68 5.98 -8.65
N ASN A 177 -7.62 5.50 -7.83
CA ASN A 177 -8.05 6.18 -6.60
C ASN A 177 -7.36 5.60 -5.37
N PHE A 178 -7.12 4.29 -5.37
CA PHE A 178 -6.51 3.56 -4.26
C PHE A 178 -5.41 2.64 -4.76
N THR A 179 -4.28 2.56 -4.07
CA THR A 179 -3.19 1.65 -4.44
C THR A 179 -3.10 0.44 -3.52
N ILE A 180 -2.92 -0.74 -4.12
CA ILE A 180 -2.50 -1.97 -3.45
C ILE A 180 -1.09 -2.33 -3.93
N THR A 181 -0.20 -2.61 -2.99
CA THR A 181 1.15 -3.10 -3.27
C THR A 181 1.42 -4.41 -2.55
N ASN A 182 2.04 -5.35 -3.25
CA ASN A 182 2.37 -6.67 -2.70
C ASN A 182 3.88 -6.80 -2.50
N GLY A 183 4.36 -6.44 -1.30
CA GLY A 183 5.73 -6.68 -0.88
C GLY A 183 6.01 -8.12 -0.47
N GLY A 184 4.97 -8.93 -0.26
CA GLY A 184 5.07 -10.33 0.16
C GLY A 184 5.77 -11.24 -0.86
N VAL A 185 5.70 -10.90 -2.16
CA VAL A 185 6.43 -11.62 -3.23
C VAL A 185 7.95 -11.54 -3.02
N PHE A 186 8.43 -10.46 -2.39
CA PHE A 186 9.84 -10.28 -2.05
C PHE A 186 10.21 -10.82 -0.66
N GLY A 187 9.27 -11.47 0.05
CA GLY A 187 9.49 -11.98 1.39
C GLY A 187 9.51 -10.90 2.50
N SER A 188 9.04 -9.68 2.18
CA SER A 188 8.98 -8.59 3.16
C SER A 188 8.02 -8.92 4.30
N LEU A 189 8.46 -8.73 5.54
CA LEU A 189 7.63 -8.93 6.73
C LEU A 189 6.72 -7.73 6.98
N MET A 190 7.25 -6.52 6.84
CA MET A 190 6.57 -5.27 7.08
C MET A 190 7.24 -4.18 6.25
N SER A 191 6.46 -3.28 5.68
CA SER A 191 6.90 -2.18 4.84
C SER A 191 6.00 -0.99 5.07
N THR A 192 6.57 0.21 5.01
CA THR A 192 5.85 1.48 5.03
C THR A 192 5.64 1.92 3.58
N PRO A 193 4.50 1.59 2.96
CA PRO A 193 4.25 1.98 1.58
C PRO A 193 4.17 3.51 1.47
N ILE A 194 4.67 4.05 0.35
CA ILE A 194 4.59 5.48 0.03
C ILE A 194 3.39 5.68 -0.90
N ILE A 195 2.52 6.65 -0.56
CA ILE A 195 1.39 7.03 -1.42
C ILE A 195 1.88 7.51 -2.78
N ASN A 196 1.11 7.21 -3.82
CA ASN A 196 1.24 7.84 -5.13
C ASN A 196 0.22 9.01 -5.25
N PRO A 197 0.64 10.28 -5.15
CA PRO A 197 -0.28 11.41 -5.32
C PRO A 197 -0.96 11.36 -6.69
N PRO A 198 -2.25 11.75 -6.82
CA PRO A 198 -3.11 12.47 -5.86
C PRO A 198 -3.89 11.58 -4.87
N GLN A 199 -3.59 10.28 -4.78
CA GLN A 199 -4.34 9.34 -3.95
C GLN A 199 -4.19 9.64 -2.45
N SER A 200 -5.17 9.21 -1.66
CA SER A 200 -5.19 9.42 -0.20
C SER A 200 -4.69 8.23 0.63
N ALA A 201 -4.58 7.05 0.04
CA ALA A 201 -4.24 5.84 0.79
C ALA A 201 -3.58 4.77 -0.07
N ILE A 202 -2.76 3.94 0.59
CA ILE A 202 -2.12 2.76 -0.02
C ILE A 202 -2.13 1.59 0.98
N LEU A 203 -2.44 0.40 0.48
CA LEU A 203 -2.41 -0.85 1.23
C LEU A 203 -1.18 -1.68 0.83
N GLY A 204 -0.30 -1.92 1.80
CA GLY A 204 0.84 -2.81 1.67
C GLY A 204 0.53 -4.20 2.21
N MET A 205 0.64 -5.21 1.35
CA MET A 205 0.52 -6.62 1.70
C MET A 205 1.90 -7.24 1.85
N HIS A 206 2.06 -8.06 2.90
CA HIS A 206 3.34 -8.65 3.28
C HIS A 206 3.32 -10.17 3.11
N ALA A 207 4.45 -10.81 3.41
CA ALA A 207 4.55 -12.26 3.32
C ALA A 207 3.65 -12.94 4.36
N ILE A 208 2.97 -13.99 3.93
CA ILE A 208 2.23 -14.90 4.82
C ILE A 208 3.26 -15.79 5.49
N LYS A 209 3.31 -15.78 6.82
CA LYS A 209 4.21 -16.62 7.62
C LYS A 209 3.44 -17.31 8.72
N ASP A 210 3.78 -18.58 8.95
CA ASP A 210 3.22 -19.34 10.06
C ASP A 210 3.75 -18.80 11.39
N ARG A 211 2.83 -18.47 12.28
CA ARG A 211 3.14 -17.84 13.57
C ARG A 211 2.31 -18.43 14.70
N PRO A 212 2.89 -18.61 15.89
CA PRO A 212 2.14 -19.02 17.06
C PRO A 212 1.25 -17.86 17.52
N MET A 213 -0.07 -18.08 17.50
CA MET A 213 -1.08 -17.13 17.97
C MET A 213 -1.83 -17.73 19.15
N ALA A 214 -2.11 -16.90 20.15
CA ALA A 214 -2.98 -17.28 21.26
C ALA A 214 -4.44 -17.11 20.83
N ILE A 215 -5.17 -18.22 20.68
CA ILE A 215 -6.61 -18.24 20.42
C ILE A 215 -7.27 -18.91 21.61
N ASP A 216 -8.16 -18.20 22.30
CA ASP A 216 -8.90 -18.72 23.47
C ASP A 216 -8.01 -19.41 24.52
N GLY A 217 -6.81 -18.87 24.74
CA GLY A 217 -5.84 -19.38 25.71
C GLY A 217 -5.00 -20.58 25.23
N LYS A 218 -5.15 -21.04 23.99
CA LYS A 218 -4.30 -22.07 23.36
C LYS A 218 -3.38 -21.45 22.33
N VAL A 219 -2.15 -21.96 22.25
CA VAL A 219 -1.20 -21.56 21.21
C VAL A 219 -1.43 -22.44 19.99
N GLU A 220 -1.93 -21.82 18.92
CA GLU A 220 -2.09 -22.47 17.61
C GLU A 220 -1.18 -21.81 16.59
N ILE A 221 -0.64 -22.61 15.66
CA ILE A 221 0.14 -22.10 14.55
C ILE A 221 -0.83 -21.69 13.44
N LEU A 222 -0.85 -20.40 13.11
CA LEU A 222 -1.68 -19.84 12.05
C LEU A 222 -0.84 -19.15 10.98
N PRO A 223 -1.24 -19.25 9.69
CA PRO A 223 -0.67 -18.42 8.63
C PRO A 223 -1.14 -16.98 8.84
N MET A 224 -0.24 -16.13 9.35
CA MET A 224 -0.50 -14.73 9.63
C MET A 224 0.14 -13.85 8.57
N MET A 225 -0.54 -12.76 8.24
CA MET A 225 -0.01 -11.73 7.35
C MET A 225 -0.13 -10.35 8.01
N TYR A 226 0.91 -9.54 7.85
CA TYR A 226 0.84 -8.12 8.18
C TYR A 226 0.21 -7.32 7.05
N PHE A 227 -0.69 -6.42 7.40
CA PHE A 227 -1.12 -5.34 6.52
C PHE A 227 -0.58 -4.02 7.02
N GLY A 228 0.07 -3.28 6.12
CA GLY A 228 0.39 -1.87 6.33
C GLY A 228 -0.67 -1.04 5.63
N ALA A 229 -1.57 -0.42 6.39
CA ALA A 229 -2.50 0.55 5.85
C ALA A 229 -1.91 1.94 6.09
N PHE A 230 -1.70 2.66 4.99
CA PHE A 230 -1.24 4.02 5.04
C PHE A 230 -2.39 4.95 4.66
N LEU A 231 -2.60 5.96 5.48
CA LEU A 231 -3.66 6.96 5.27
C LEU A 231 -3.03 8.35 5.35
N ARG A 232 -3.33 9.19 4.36
CA ARG A 232 -3.10 10.62 4.46
C ARG A 232 -4.02 11.17 5.55
N SER A 233 -3.47 11.82 6.57
CA SER A 233 -4.31 12.43 7.60
C SER A 233 -5.02 13.66 7.03
N SER A 234 -6.34 13.57 6.86
CA SER A 234 -7.18 14.78 6.79
C SER A 234 -7.34 15.32 8.23
N PRO A 235 -7.26 16.65 8.46
CA PRO A 235 -7.37 17.25 9.80
C PRO A 235 -8.59 16.75 10.60
N ASP A 236 -9.72 16.53 9.92
CA ASP A 236 -10.97 16.09 10.53
C ASP A 236 -10.89 14.69 11.13
N ARG A 237 -10.10 13.80 10.53
CA ARG A 237 -9.95 12.41 11.00
C ARG A 237 -9.14 12.34 12.29
N TRP A 238 -8.22 13.28 12.53
CA TRP A 238 -7.43 13.28 13.75
C TRP A 238 -8.24 13.61 15.01
N SER A 239 -9.32 14.38 14.84
CA SER A 239 -10.30 14.65 15.90
C SER A 239 -11.16 13.40 16.20
N ARG A 240 -11.59 12.69 15.15
CA ARG A 240 -12.49 11.53 15.25
C ARG A 240 -11.79 10.27 15.79
N ILE A 241 -10.52 10.05 15.45
CA ILE A 241 -9.70 8.93 15.99
C ILE A 241 -9.43 9.07 17.49
N ARG A 242 -9.33 10.30 18.03
CA ARG A 242 -9.06 10.54 19.46
C ARG A 242 -10.30 10.69 20.34
N GLY A 243 -11.51 10.56 19.79
CA GLY A 243 -12.75 10.73 20.57
C GLY A 243 -12.86 12.09 21.27
N LEU A 244 -12.15 13.11 20.78
CA LEU A 244 -12.19 14.45 21.34
C LEU A 244 -13.35 15.21 20.67
N PRO A 245 -14.32 15.75 21.42
CA PRO A 245 -15.40 16.54 20.85
C PRO A 245 -14.83 17.75 20.09
N GLY A 246 -15.39 17.99 18.90
CA GLY A 246 -14.94 18.97 17.90
C GLY A 246 -15.02 20.43 18.34
N HIS A 247 -14.13 20.83 19.25
CA HIS A 247 -13.91 22.22 19.63
C HIS A 247 -12.42 22.55 19.66
N TYR A 248 -11.74 22.45 18.51
CA TYR A 248 -10.40 23.03 18.37
C TYR A 248 -10.15 23.55 16.95
N GLN A 249 -11.01 24.46 16.50
CA GLN A 249 -10.89 25.08 15.17
C GLN A 249 -11.23 26.57 15.19
N ARG A 250 -10.94 27.25 16.30
CA ARG A 250 -11.16 28.71 16.42
C ARG A 250 -9.99 29.51 17.01
N ALA A 251 -8.78 28.97 16.97
CA ALA A 251 -7.58 29.66 17.47
C ALA A 251 -6.39 29.66 16.49
N ALA A 252 -6.65 29.61 15.18
CA ALA A 252 -5.62 29.72 14.14
C ALA A 252 -5.85 30.95 13.24
N GLY A 253 -6.28 32.06 13.84
CA GLY A 253 -6.56 33.32 13.15
C GLY A 253 -6.19 34.52 14.02
N ARG A 254 -4.90 34.62 14.38
CA ARG A 254 -4.18 35.82 14.85
C ARG A 254 -2.76 35.39 15.21
N SER A 255 -1.83 35.54 14.28
CA SER A 255 -0.40 35.45 14.55
C SER A 255 0.15 36.86 14.68
N ASP A 256 0.29 37.34 15.92
CA ASP A 256 1.19 38.46 16.23
C ASP A 256 2.65 37.97 16.08
N PRO A 257 3.52 38.67 15.34
CA PRO A 257 4.86 38.20 15.02
C PRO A 257 5.93 38.44 16.11
N SER A 258 5.57 38.82 17.34
CA SER A 258 6.55 39.21 18.38
C SER A 258 7.02 38.10 19.34
N ALA A 259 6.52 36.87 19.21
CA ALA A 259 6.86 35.76 20.13
C ALA A 259 7.94 34.79 19.59
N ALA A 260 8.82 35.25 18.71
CA ALA A 260 10.03 34.52 18.33
C ALA A 260 11.08 34.65 19.44
N GLY A 261 11.09 33.73 20.41
CA GLY A 261 12.17 33.70 21.41
C GLY A 261 11.89 32.91 22.69
N ARG A 262 11.86 31.58 22.61
CA ARG A 262 12.41 30.66 23.63
C ARG A 262 12.20 29.20 23.25
N VAL A 263 13.21 28.62 22.61
CA VAL A 263 13.41 27.16 22.65
C VAL A 263 14.12 26.88 23.96
N VAL A 264 13.40 26.34 24.95
CA VAL A 264 14.01 25.73 26.13
C VAL A 264 13.56 24.29 26.22
N ASN A 265 14.54 23.43 26.03
CA ASN A 265 14.53 21.99 26.24
C ASN A 265 13.90 21.66 27.61
N LYS A 266 12.72 21.01 27.63
CA LYS A 266 12.15 20.42 28.84
C LYS A 266 11.72 18.99 28.56
N SER A 267 12.61 18.08 28.94
CA SER A 267 12.31 16.73 29.39
C SER A 267 11.14 16.78 30.39
N ILE A 268 10.04 16.12 30.05
CA ILE A 268 8.93 15.95 30.99
C ILE A 268 9.26 14.74 31.85
N THR A 269 9.86 15.02 32.99
CA THR A 269 9.82 14.16 34.17
C THR A 269 8.38 14.12 34.68
N CYS A 270 7.88 12.90 34.89
CA CYS A 270 6.56 12.60 35.41
C CYS A 270 6.49 12.93 36.92
N PRO A 271 5.59 13.81 37.40
CA PRO A 271 5.39 14.00 38.82
C PRO A 271 4.42 12.95 39.36
N VAL A 272 4.97 12.05 40.17
CA VAL A 272 4.25 11.15 41.09
C VAL A 272 3.49 12.02 42.10
N GLY A 273 2.25 12.37 41.78
CA GLY A 273 1.44 13.23 42.67
C GLY A 273 -0.06 13.32 42.37
N LEU A 274 -0.53 12.80 41.23
CA LEU A 274 -1.94 12.93 40.82
C LEU A 274 -2.71 11.60 40.78
N ILE A 275 -2.45 10.71 41.75
CA ILE A 275 -3.10 9.38 41.88
C ILE A 275 -4.15 9.32 43.01
N ARG A 276 -4.40 10.40 43.78
CA ARG A 276 -5.29 10.35 44.96
C ARG A 276 -6.69 10.96 44.83
N ARG A 277 -7.14 11.45 43.66
CA ARG A 277 -8.49 12.07 43.54
C ARG A 277 -9.40 11.59 42.40
N ARG A 278 -9.07 10.51 41.67
CA ARG A 278 -9.95 9.96 40.61
C ARG A 278 -10.45 8.52 40.85
N GLY A 279 -10.29 7.99 42.06
CA GLY A 279 -10.76 6.63 42.44
C GLY A 279 -12.23 6.50 42.85
N VAL A 280 -12.94 7.61 43.10
CA VAL A 280 -14.32 7.57 43.64
C VAL A 280 -15.41 7.73 42.56
N ALA A 281 -15.09 8.34 41.42
CA ALA A 281 -16.05 8.55 40.32
C ALA A 281 -16.29 7.30 39.45
N ILE A 282 -15.31 6.40 39.35
CA ILE A 282 -15.41 5.19 38.51
C ILE A 282 -16.21 4.07 39.19
N ARG A 283 -16.20 3.99 40.54
CA ARG A 283 -17.03 3.02 41.29
C ARG A 283 -18.53 3.37 41.30
N ARG A 284 -18.92 4.64 41.15
CA ARG A 284 -20.33 5.06 41.10
C ARG A 284 -20.99 4.84 39.73
N CYS A 285 -20.24 4.93 38.62
CA CYS A 285 -20.77 4.60 37.29
C CYS A 285 -20.98 3.09 37.07
N ILE A 286 -20.12 2.24 37.64
CA ILE A 286 -20.22 0.78 37.45
C ILE A 286 -21.41 0.18 38.23
N ILE A 287 -21.76 0.72 39.41
CA ILE A 287 -22.91 0.24 40.20
C ILE A 287 -24.25 0.68 39.57
N ALA A 288 -24.30 1.86 38.92
CA ALA A 288 -25.52 2.37 38.28
C ALA A 288 -25.87 1.61 36.97
N VAL A 289 -24.88 1.15 36.22
CA VAL A 289 -25.08 0.34 35.00
C VAL A 289 -25.42 -1.13 35.34
N TRP A 290 -24.94 -1.64 36.47
CA TRP A 290 -25.23 -3.03 36.89
C TRP A 290 -26.62 -3.22 37.53
N ARG A 291 -27.18 -2.19 38.18
CA ARG A 291 -28.57 -2.21 38.70
C ARG A 291 -29.66 -2.07 37.63
N ARG A 292 -29.35 -1.56 36.43
CA ARG A 292 -30.32 -1.38 35.33
C ARG A 292 -30.48 -2.60 34.41
N LYS A 293 -29.66 -3.65 34.55
CA LYS A 293 -29.73 -4.89 33.75
C LYS A 293 -30.31 -6.11 34.48
N ARG A 294 -30.81 -5.97 35.71
CA ARG A 294 -31.46 -7.06 36.50
C ARG A 294 -33.00 -6.96 36.58
N LEU A 295 -33.64 -6.15 35.73
CA LEU A 295 -35.10 -6.03 35.66
C LEU A 295 -35.60 -6.36 34.25
N ILE A 296 -35.34 -7.59 33.79
CA ILE A 296 -36.10 -8.24 32.72
C ILE A 296 -36.31 -9.68 33.21
N ARG A 297 -37.49 -9.94 33.78
CA ARG A 297 -37.92 -11.31 34.14
C ARG A 297 -38.35 -12.06 32.88
N PRO A 298 -38.12 -13.38 32.81
CA PRO A 298 -38.76 -14.24 31.82
C PRO A 298 -40.18 -14.58 32.30
N THR A 299 -41.19 -14.30 31.49
CA THR A 299 -42.52 -14.89 31.61
C THR A 299 -42.77 -15.70 30.34
N GLY A 300 -42.88 -17.01 30.51
CA GLY A 300 -43.03 -17.98 29.43
C GLY A 300 -44.48 -18.21 28.97
N LEU A 301 -44.53 -19.01 27.89
CA LEU A 301 -45.60 -19.91 27.43
C LEU A 301 -47.04 -19.37 27.33
N ARG A 302 -47.49 -19.19 26.09
CA ARG A 302 -48.61 -19.93 25.47
C ARG A 302 -48.34 -20.11 23.98
#